data_AF-A0AAW8BY08-F1
#
_entry.id   AF-A0AAW8BY08-F1
#
_cell.length_a   1.000
_cell.length_b   1.000
_cell.length_c   1.000
_cell.angle_alpha   90.00
_cell.angle_beta   90.00
_cell.angle_gamma   90.00
#
_symmetry.space_group_name_H-M   'P 1'
#
loop_
_entity.id
_entity.type
_entity.pdbx_description
1 polymer ?
#
loop_
_entity_poly.entity_id
_entity_poly.type
_entity_poly.pdbx_seq_one_letter_code
_entity_poly.pdbx_strand_id
1 'polypeptide(L)' 'MADCARLCLDCAAICQTCTSLLARGSSWAAKLCQLCAEICDACAAECEKFDTEHCRACAKACRACAEQCRAMA' A
#
# COMPACT_ATOMS: atom_id res chain seq x y z
N MET A 1 -10.63 -14.31 -3.94
CA MET A 1 -9.42 -13.81 -4.65
C MET A 1 -9.67 -12.69 -5.64
N ALA A 2 -10.85 -12.54 -6.28
CA ALA A 2 -11.09 -11.42 -7.20
C ALA A 2 -10.89 -10.05 -6.53
N ASP A 3 -11.39 -9.87 -5.31
CA ASP A 3 -11.24 -8.62 -4.56
C ASP A 3 -9.81 -8.40 -4.05
N CYS A 4 -9.14 -9.46 -3.60
CA CYS A 4 -7.69 -9.43 -3.32
C CYS A 4 -6.90 -8.94 -4.53
N ALA A 5 -7.15 -9.49 -5.73
CA ALA A 5 -6.45 -9.08 -6.93
C ALA A 5 -6.70 -7.61 -7.29
N ARG A 6 -7.94 -7.12 -7.13
CA ARG A 6 -8.29 -5.71 -7.33
C ARG A 6 -7.53 -4.81 -6.35
N LEU A 7 -7.58 -5.13 -5.05
CA LEU A 7 -6.87 -4.37 -4.03
C LEU A 7 -5.35 -4.39 -4.22
N CYS A 8 -4.76 -5.51 -4.65
CA CYS A 8 -3.34 -5.57 -4.98
C CYS A 8 -2.97 -4.62 -6.12
N LEU A 9 -3.82 -4.51 -7.15
CA LEU A 9 -3.60 -3.59 -8.27
C LEU A 9 -3.74 -2.12 -7.83
N ASP A 10 -4.77 -1.81 -7.04
CA ASP A 10 -4.99 -0.47 -6.50
C ASP A 10 -3.83 -0.06 -5.58
N CYS A 11 -3.39 -0.97 -4.71
CA CYS A 11 -2.23 -0.79 -3.83
C CYS A 11 -0.95 -0.55 -4.63
N ALA A 12 -0.70 -1.31 -5.70
CA ALA A 12 0.48 -1.10 -6.54
C ALA A 12 0.47 0.29 -7.20
N ALA A 13 -0.68 0.71 -7.74
CA ALA A 13 -0.83 2.00 -8.41
C ALA A 13 -0.61 3.19 -7.43
N ILE A 14 -1.19 3.13 -6.23
CA ILE A 14 -1.02 4.20 -5.24
C ILE A 14 0.41 4.24 -4.70
N CYS A 15 1.02 3.09 -4.39
CA CYS A 15 2.41 3.03 -3.92
C CYS A 15 3.38 3.63 -4.94
N GLN A 16 3.20 3.34 -6.23
CA GLN A 16 4.03 3.90 -7.29
C GLN A 16 3.84 5.42 -7.42
N THR A 17 2.60 5.90 -7.30
CA THR A 17 2.28 7.34 -7.34
C THR A 17 2.89 8.06 -6.14
N CYS A 18 2.75 7.49 -4.94
CA CYS A 18 3.31 8.01 -3.69
C CYS A 18 4.83 8.14 -3.77
N THR A 19 5.51 7.08 -4.22
CA THR A 19 6.97 7.08 -4.42
C THR A 19 7.40 8.16 -5.41
N SER A 20 6.67 8.31 -6.52
CA SER A 20 6.97 9.31 -7.55
C SER A 20 6.85 10.75 -7.05
N LEU A 21 5.91 11.03 -6.14
CA LEU A 21 5.67 12.35 -5.54
C LEU A 21 6.65 12.65 -4.40
N LEU A 22 6.99 11.65 -3.59
CA LEU A 22 8.03 11.74 -2.56
C LEU A 22 9.39 12.07 -3.19
N ALA A 23 9.77 11.35 -4.26
CA ALA A 23 11.06 11.53 -4.93
C ALA A 23 11.27 12.94 -5.52
N ARG A 24 10.19 13.65 -5.84
CA ARG A 24 10.21 15.02 -6.38
C ARG A 24 9.91 16.10 -5.34
N GLY A 25 9.81 15.75 -4.06
CA GLY A 25 9.53 16.70 -2.97
C GLY A 25 8.18 17.41 -3.12
N SER A 26 7.15 16.72 -3.61
CA SER A 26 5.83 17.34 -3.81
C SER A 26 5.19 17.76 -2.48
N SER A 27 4.55 18.93 -2.46
CA SER A 27 3.73 19.37 -1.33
C SER A 27 2.52 18.46 -1.05
N TRP A 28 2.15 17.61 -2.01
CA TRP A 28 1.07 16.63 -1.86
C TRP A 28 1.52 15.28 -1.29
N ALA A 29 2.83 15.07 -1.11
CA ALA A 29 3.37 13.76 -0.75
C ALA A 29 2.83 13.26 0.59
N ALA A 30 2.80 14.09 1.64
CA ALA A 30 2.29 13.70 2.96
C ALA A 30 0.82 13.25 2.91
N LYS A 31 -0.04 14.01 2.23
CA LYS A 31 -1.46 13.66 2.07
C LYS A 31 -1.65 12.38 1.28
N LEU A 32 -0.81 12.15 0.27
CA LEU A 32 -0.86 10.92 -0.51
C LEU A 32 -0.33 9.72 0.29
N CYS A 33 0.68 9.91 1.14
CA CYS A 33 1.15 8.88 2.07
C CYS A 33 0.02 8.41 3.01
N GLN A 34 -0.82 9.31 3.53
CA GLN A 34 -1.99 8.92 4.34
C GLN A 34 -2.91 7.97 3.58
N LEU A 35 -3.31 8.34 2.36
CA LEU A 35 -4.15 7.49 1.51
C LEU A 35 -3.47 6.17 1.14
N CYS A 36 -2.16 6.22 0.85
CA CYS A 36 -1.37 5.04 0.55
C CYS A 36 -1.37 4.06 1.73
N ALA A 37 -1.24 4.56 2.96
CA ALA A 37 -1.29 3.73 4.17
C ALA A 37 -2.65 3.04 4.33
N GLU A 38 -3.76 3.76 4.13
CA GLU A 38 -5.12 3.20 4.20
C GLU A 38 -5.34 2.07 3.19
N ILE A 39 -4.91 2.28 1.94
CA ILE A 39 -5.02 1.26 0.88
C ILE A 39 -4.10 0.06 1.17
N CYS A 40 -2.89 0.30 1.67
CA CYS A 40 -1.98 -0.76 2.09
C CYS A 40 -2.58 -1.62 3.22
N ASP A 41 -3.24 -1.03 4.22
CA ASP A 41 -3.91 -1.80 5.27
C ASP A 41 -5.05 -2.64 4.72
N ALA A 42 -5.87 -2.08 3.83
CA ALA A 42 -6.97 -2.79 3.19
C ALA A 42 -6.46 -3.97 2.35
N CYS A 43 -5.40 -3.74 1.57
CA CYS A 43 -4.74 -4.79 0.77
C CYS A 43 -4.13 -5.88 1.66
N ALA A 44 -3.45 -5.50 2.75
CA ALA A 44 -2.87 -6.46 3.69
C ALA A 44 -3.95 -7.32 4.35
N ALA A 45 -5.02 -6.70 4.85
CA ALA A 45 -6.12 -7.39 5.50
C ALA A 45 -6.86 -8.35 4.56
N GLU A 46 -6.98 -8.02 3.28
CA GLU A 46 -7.58 -8.93 2.29
C GLU A 46 -6.61 -10.07 1.92
N CYS A 47 -5.33 -9.78 1.73
CA CYS A 47 -4.30 -10.79 1.46
C CYS A 47 -4.15 -11.80 2.63
N GLU A 48 -4.26 -11.35 3.87
CA GLU A 48 -4.19 -12.18 5.08
C GLU A 48 -5.30 -13.25 5.14
N LYS A 49 -6.38 -13.12 4.35
CA LYS A 49 -7.44 -14.13 4.24
C LYS A 49 -7.04 -15.36 3.41
N PHE A 50 -5.92 -15.30 2.67
CA PHE A 50 -5.50 -16.36 1.75
C PHE A 50 -4.13 -16.92 2.14
N ASP A 51 -4.05 -18.22 2.42
CA ASP A 51 -2.80 -18.87 2.82
C ASP A 51 -1.94 -19.30 1.61
N THR A 52 -1.52 -18.32 0.82
CA THR A 52 -0.58 -18.52 -0.29
C THR A 52 0.68 -17.70 -0.08
N GLU A 53 1.81 -18.15 -0.63
CA GLU A 53 3.10 -17.46 -0.50
C GLU A 53 3.03 -16.00 -0.95
N HIS A 54 2.45 -15.76 -2.12
CA HIS A 54 2.24 -14.44 -2.72
C HIS A 54 1.43 -13.51 -1.82
N CYS A 55 0.33 -14.00 -1.24
CA CYS A 55 -0.53 -13.19 -0.37
C CYS A 55 0.17 -12.87 0.96
N ARG A 56 0.91 -13.82 1.55
CA ARG A 56 1.72 -13.56 2.76
C ARG A 56 2.81 -12.53 2.51
N ALA A 57 3.51 -12.63 1.38
CA ALA A 57 4.53 -11.65 0.99
C ALA A 57 3.92 -10.26 0.75
N CYS A 58 2.79 -10.19 0.04
CA CYS A 58 2.07 -8.95 -0.23
C CYS A 58 1.61 -8.28 1.08
N ALA A 59 0.97 -9.04 1.98
CA ALA A 59 0.52 -8.51 3.27
C ALA A 59 1.68 -7.93 4.08
N LYS A 60 2.79 -8.66 4.21
CA LYS A 60 3.99 -8.19 4.91
C LYS A 60 4.53 -6.88 4.31
N ALA A 61 4.62 -6.80 2.98
CA ALA A 61 5.09 -5.60 2.29
C ALA A 61 4.14 -4.41 2.50
N CYS A 62 2.83 -4.64 2.40
CA CYS A 62 1.82 -3.61 2.60
C CYS A 62 1.84 -3.07 4.03
N ARG A 63 1.97 -3.92 5.07
CA ARG A 63 2.10 -3.48 6.46
C ARG A 63 3.32 -2.59 6.68
N ALA A 64 4.47 -2.99 6.13
CA ALA A 64 5.69 -2.18 6.20
C ALA A 64 5.53 -0.84 5.46
N CYS A 65 4.91 -0.85 4.28
CA CYS A 65 4.65 0.37 3.53
C CYS A 65 3.70 1.32 4.28
N ALA A 66 2.63 0.80 4.88
CA ALA A 66 1.68 1.60 5.65
C ALA A 66 2.34 2.29 6.85
N GLU A 67 3.20 1.59 7.58
CA GLU A 67 3.96 2.16 8.69
C GLU A 67 4.85 3.32 8.24
N GLN A 68 5.63 3.12 7.17
CA GLN A 68 6.48 4.17 6.61
C GLN A 68 5.67 5.36 6.09
N CYS A 69 4.57 5.10 5.40
CA CYS A 69 3.69 6.15 4.89
C CYS A 69 3.08 6.98 6.03
N ARG A 70 2.69 6.37 7.15
CA ARG A 70 2.21 7.11 8.34
C ARG A 70 3.30 7.96 8.99
N ALA A 71 4.56 7.52 8.97
CA ALA A 71 5.68 8.31 9.50
C ALA A 71 6.04 9.53 8.63
N MET A 72 5.65 9.51 7.35
CA MET A 72 5.89 10.57 6.37
C MET A 72 4.73 11.58 6.24
N ALA A 73 3.60 11.27 6.85
CA ALA A 73 2.35 12.03 6.77
C ALA A 73 2.22 13.05 7.91
#